data_AF-A0A4R3KJD9-F1
#
_entry.id   AF-A0A4R3KJD9-F1
#
_cell.length_a   1.000
_cell.length_b   1.000
_cell.length_c   1.000
_cell.angle_alpha   90.00
_cell.angle_beta   90.00
_cell.angle_gamma   90.00
#
_symmetry.space_group_name_H-M   'P 1'
#
loop_
_entity.id
_entity.type
_entity.pdbx_description
1 polymer ?
#
loop_
_entity_poly.entity_id
_entity_poly.type
_entity_poly.pdbx_seq_one_letter_code
_entity_poly.pdbx_strand_id
1 'polypeptide(L)'
;MFFHGIDYQHLLIQFPVLSPRLTILQQNHSQKEDRKHLLEQFGFEPVHFLESSKTYSVKKCLNACFNFGNVIFAFSSLPQPLLQLSPHEVGVPVVDTRKAKAIFIQNRELINKIKRLYPQIPVFIMVKKMFS
;
A
#
# COMPACT_ATOMS: atom_id res chain seq x y z
N MET A 1 -13.20 -1.23 0.30
CA MET A 1 -12.05 -0.58 0.98
C MET A 1 -10.80 -0.95 0.19
N PHE A 2 -9.77 -0.12 0.27
CA PHE A 2 -8.52 -0.30 -0.48
C PHE A 2 -7.35 -0.43 0.48
N PHE A 3 -6.40 -1.32 0.18
CA PHE A 3 -5.30 -1.68 1.06
C PHE A 3 -3.97 -1.59 0.32
N HIS A 4 -2.99 -0.92 0.92
CA HIS A 4 -1.64 -0.82 0.38
C HIS A 4 -0.63 -1.28 1.43
N GLY A 5 0.20 -2.26 1.09
CA GLY A 5 1.29 -2.75 1.93
C GLY A 5 2.62 -2.10 1.54
N ILE A 6 3.37 -1.64 2.54
CA ILE A 6 4.68 -1.01 2.36
C ILE A 6 5.58 -1.32 3.55
N ASP A 7 6.89 -1.46 3.32
CA ASP A 7 7.86 -1.54 4.41
C ASP A 7 8.04 -0.17 5.08
N TYR A 8 8.14 -0.16 6.41
CA TYR A 8 8.33 1.06 7.18
C TYR A 8 9.53 1.91 6.72
N GLN A 9 10.64 1.30 6.30
CA GLN A 9 11.80 2.07 5.80
C GLN A 9 11.48 2.76 4.47
N HIS A 10 10.81 2.06 3.56
CA HIS A 10 10.35 2.66 2.29
C HIS A 10 9.31 3.75 2.52
N LEU A 11 8.43 3.57 3.51
CA LEU A 11 7.48 4.58 3.91
C LEU A 11 8.16 5.87 4.36
N LEU A 12 9.25 5.79 5.14
CA LEU A 12 9.97 6.98 5.60
C LEU A 12 10.57 7.80 4.45
N ILE A 13 11.01 7.14 3.37
CA ILE A 13 11.56 7.81 2.18
C ILE A 13 10.49 8.60 1.43
N GLN A 14 9.28 8.05 1.36
CA GLN A 14 8.18 8.63 0.58
C GLN A 14 7.19 9.43 1.43
N PHE A 15 7.38 9.49 2.75
CA PHE A 15 6.42 10.14 3.64
C PHE A 15 6.25 11.63 3.30
N PRO A 16 5.00 12.15 3.24
CA PRO A 16 3.71 11.48 3.47
C PRO A 16 3.00 11.02 2.19
N VAL A 17 3.63 11.16 1.02
CA VAL A 17 3.00 10.99 -0.28
C VAL A 17 3.69 9.85 -1.04
N LEU A 18 2.98 8.73 -1.20
CA LEU A 18 3.49 7.62 -1.99
C LEU A 18 3.35 7.97 -3.47
N SER A 19 4.47 7.93 -4.17
CA SER A 19 4.51 8.09 -5.62
C SER A 19 5.66 7.23 -6.15
N PRO A 20 5.41 6.39 -7.17
CA PRO A 20 6.47 5.58 -7.78
C PRO A 20 7.55 6.43 -8.46
N ARG A 21 7.29 7.72 -8.72
CA ARG A 21 8.32 8.68 -9.16
C ARG A 21 9.45 8.85 -8.15
N LEU A 22 9.18 8.63 -6.86
CA LEU A 22 10.17 8.77 -5.79
C LEU A 22 11.07 7.52 -5.64
N THR A 23 10.70 6.38 -6.24
CA THR A 23 11.44 5.11 -6.18
C THR A 23 12.22 4.76 -7.45
N ILE A 24 12.20 5.64 -8.46
CA ILE A 24 12.86 5.45 -9.77
C ILE A 24 14.35 5.05 -9.64
N LEU A 25 15.04 5.51 -8.59
CA LEU A 25 16.47 5.27 -8.39
C LEU A 25 16.80 3.88 -7.81
N GLN A 26 15.82 3.10 -7.36
CA GLN A 26 16.04 1.82 -6.65
C GLN A 26 15.56 0.57 -7.41
N GLN A 27 15.07 0.72 -8.65
CA GLN A 27 14.47 -0.40 -9.39
C GLN A 27 15.52 -1.31 -10.05
N ASN A 28 15.34 -2.64 -9.90
CA ASN A 28 16.11 -3.67 -10.61
C ASN A 28 15.50 -3.98 -12.00
N HIS A 29 16.21 -4.78 -12.82
CA HIS A 29 15.95 -4.87 -14.26
C HIS A 29 14.53 -5.33 -14.63
N SER A 30 13.93 -6.29 -13.90
CA SER A 30 12.56 -6.74 -14.14
C SER A 30 11.51 -5.67 -13.80
N GLN A 31 11.73 -4.91 -12.73
CA GLN A 31 10.87 -3.78 -12.35
C GLN A 31 10.92 -2.66 -13.41
N LYS A 32 12.04 -2.51 -14.13
CA LYS A 32 12.17 -1.54 -15.21
C LYS A 32 11.35 -1.91 -16.45
N GLU A 33 11.26 -3.20 -16.79
CA GLU A 33 10.47 -3.64 -17.95
C GLU A 33 8.96 -3.56 -17.68
N ASP A 34 8.53 -3.98 -16.49
CA ASP A 34 7.12 -3.85 -16.07
C ASP A 34 6.70 -2.37 -16.01
N ARG A 35 7.57 -1.51 -15.45
CA ARG A 35 7.40 -0.06 -15.47
C ARG A 35 7.31 0.50 -16.89
N LYS A 36 8.14 0.01 -17.83
CA LYS A 36 8.12 0.46 -19.22
C LYS A 36 6.77 0.13 -19.86
N HIS A 37 6.26 -1.09 -19.67
CA HIS A 37 4.94 -1.48 -20.15
C HIS A 37 3.82 -0.63 -19.53
N LEU A 38 3.88 -0.33 -18.23
CA LEU A 38 2.89 0.51 -17.56
C LEU A 38 2.94 1.97 -18.01
N LEU A 39 4.14 2.52 -18.24
CA LEU A 39 4.31 3.86 -18.81
C LEU A 39 3.80 3.95 -20.24
N GLU A 40 4.06 2.93 -21.06
CA GLU A 40 3.60 2.87 -22.46
C GLU A 40 2.08 2.71 -22.57
N GLN A 41 1.45 1.93 -21.68
CA GLN A 41 0.00 1.71 -21.71
C GLN A 41 -0.81 2.79 -21.01
N PHE A 42 -0.30 3.35 -19.90
CA PHE A 42 -1.10 4.20 -19.00
C PHE A 42 -0.49 5.58 -18.73
N GLY A 43 0.74 5.85 -19.20
CA GLY A 43 1.43 7.12 -19.03
C GLY A 43 2.06 7.35 -17.65
N PHE A 44 1.90 6.42 -16.69
CA PHE A 44 2.54 6.45 -15.36
C PHE A 44 2.61 5.06 -14.72
N GLU A 45 3.57 4.86 -13.81
CA GLU A 45 3.60 3.72 -12.89
C GLU A 45 2.63 4.03 -11.73
N PRO A 46 1.71 3.14 -11.33
CA PRO A 46 0.76 3.40 -10.25
C PRO A 46 1.30 2.99 -8.87
N VAL A 47 0.75 3.58 -7.81
CA VAL A 47 0.74 2.98 -6.46
C VAL A 47 -0.38 1.94 -6.44
N HIS A 48 -0.02 0.69 -6.11
CA HIS A 48 -0.91 -0.46 -6.17
C HIS A 48 -1.72 -0.63 -4.88
N PHE A 49 -3.00 -1.00 -5.02
CA PHE A 49 -3.91 -1.26 -3.91
C PHE A 49 -4.71 -2.52 -4.16
N LEU A 50 -4.90 -3.32 -3.12
CA LEU A 50 -5.89 -4.39 -3.12
C LEU A 50 -7.27 -3.84 -2.72
N GLU A 51 -8.29 -4.18 -3.49
CA GLU A 51 -9.68 -3.84 -3.20
C GLU A 51 -10.39 -5.02 -2.52
N SER A 52 -11.01 -4.74 -1.36
CA SER A 52 -11.89 -5.72 -0.72
C SER A 52 -13.25 -5.79 -1.43
N SER A 53 -13.70 -6.99 -1.76
CA SER A 53 -14.99 -7.28 -2.36
C SER A 53 -15.67 -8.47 -1.68
N LYS A 54 -16.85 -8.89 -2.18
CA LYS A 54 -17.54 -10.10 -1.69
C LYS A 54 -16.70 -11.37 -1.91
N THR A 55 -15.93 -11.43 -2.99
CA THR A 55 -15.09 -12.59 -3.36
C THR A 55 -13.67 -12.49 -2.80
N TYR A 56 -13.23 -11.28 -2.44
CA TYR A 56 -11.91 -11.00 -1.88
C TYR A 56 -12.00 -10.21 -0.58
N SER A 57 -12.04 -10.92 0.55
CA SER A 57 -12.32 -10.30 1.86
C SER A 57 -11.19 -9.38 2.34
N VAL A 58 -11.52 -8.49 3.29
CA VAL A 58 -10.54 -7.64 4.00
C VAL A 58 -9.39 -8.47 4.56
N LYS A 59 -9.69 -9.64 5.14
CA LYS A 59 -8.67 -10.56 5.66
C LYS A 59 -7.70 -11.03 4.58
N LYS A 60 -8.21 -11.40 3.38
CA LYS A 60 -7.36 -11.78 2.25
C LYS A 60 -6.48 -10.62 1.79
N CYS A 61 -7.04 -9.40 1.71
CA CYS A 61 -6.29 -8.19 1.39
C CYS A 61 -5.14 -7.97 2.38
N LEU A 62 -5.42 -7.99 3.68
CA LEU A 62 -4.41 -7.77 4.72
C LEU A 62 -3.29 -8.81 4.63
N ASN A 63 -3.64 -10.09 4.51
CA ASN A 63 -2.65 -11.16 4.39
C ASN A 63 -1.78 -11.01 3.15
N ALA A 64 -2.38 -10.68 1.99
CA ALA A 64 -1.64 -10.47 0.76
C ALA A 64 -0.75 -9.22 0.84
N CYS A 65 -1.25 -8.10 1.38
CA CYS A 65 -0.48 -6.87 1.56
C CYS A 65 0.74 -7.06 2.47
N PHE A 66 0.67 -7.94 3.48
CA PHE A 66 1.82 -8.22 4.34
C PHE A 66 2.97 -8.97 3.63
N ASN A 67 2.76 -9.52 2.43
CA ASN A 67 3.86 -10.04 1.62
C ASN A 67 4.72 -8.93 1.01
N PHE A 68 4.23 -7.68 0.97
CA PHE A 68 4.92 -6.53 0.39
C PHE A 68 5.54 -5.59 1.43
N GLY A 69 5.14 -5.72 2.69
CA GLY A 69 5.64 -4.84 3.75
C GLY A 69 5.03 -5.10 5.12
N ASN A 70 5.56 -4.44 6.14
CA ASN A 70 5.17 -4.59 7.55
C ASN A 70 4.15 -3.53 8.02
N VAL A 71 3.78 -2.58 7.16
CA VAL A 71 2.77 -1.55 7.40
C VAL A 71 1.74 -1.61 6.28
N ILE A 72 0.46 -1.63 6.65
CA ILE A 72 -0.65 -1.58 5.68
C ILE A 72 -1.51 -0.36 5.96
N PHE A 73 -1.75 0.44 4.93
CA PHE A 73 -2.71 1.53 4.97
C PHE A 73 -4.05 1.08 4.39
N ALA A 74 -5.14 1.38 5.08
CA ALA A 74 -6.50 1.12 4.61
C ALA A 74 -7.23 2.42 4.30
N PHE A 75 -7.85 2.49 3.13
CA PHE A 75 -8.56 3.66 2.62
C PHE A 75 -10.03 3.33 2.34
N SER A 76 -10.91 4.29 2.62
CA SER A 76 -12.32 4.22 2.22
C SER A 76 -12.52 4.52 0.73
N SER A 77 -11.67 5.38 0.19
CA SER A 77 -11.69 5.84 -1.21
C SER A 77 -10.28 6.20 -1.65
N LEU A 78 -10.03 6.12 -2.95
CA LEU A 78 -8.76 6.49 -3.56
C LEU A 78 -8.91 7.72 -4.46
N PRO A 79 -7.83 8.49 -4.67
CA PRO A 79 -7.85 9.61 -5.61
C PRO A 79 -8.03 9.12 -7.05
N GLN A 80 -8.59 9.97 -7.91
CA GLN A 80 -8.68 9.74 -9.35
C GLN A 80 -7.42 10.27 -10.06
N PRO A 81 -7.03 9.71 -11.22
CA PRO A 81 -7.65 8.59 -11.91
C PRO A 81 -7.37 7.24 -11.22
N LEU A 82 -8.38 6.38 -11.18
CA LEU A 82 -8.25 4.97 -10.82
C LEU A 82 -8.01 4.12 -12.05
N LEU A 83 -6.97 3.28 -11.99
CA LEU A 83 -6.67 2.30 -13.01
C LEU A 83 -6.97 0.90 -12.49
N GLN A 84 -7.81 0.13 -13.18
CA GLN A 84 -8.02 -1.28 -12.84
C GLN A 84 -6.87 -2.11 -13.38
N LEU A 85 -6.11 -2.78 -12.50
CA LEU A 85 -4.95 -3.60 -12.87
C LEU A 85 -5.32 -5.10 -12.93
N SER A 86 -6.16 -5.56 -12.00
CA SER A 86 -6.71 -6.91 -11.97
C SER A 86 -8.06 -6.91 -11.23
N PRO A 87 -8.85 -8.00 -11.18
CA PRO A 87 -10.16 -8.00 -10.52
C PRO A 87 -10.19 -7.55 -9.05
N HIS A 88 -9.04 -7.57 -8.36
CA HIS A 88 -8.91 -7.17 -6.96
C HIS A 88 -7.82 -6.12 -6.75
N GLU A 89 -7.27 -5.56 -7.82
CA GLU A 89 -6.15 -4.63 -7.74
C GLU A 89 -6.41 -3.39 -8.58
N VAL A 90 -6.18 -2.25 -7.96
CA VAL A 90 -6.29 -0.93 -8.59
C VAL A 90 -5.02 -0.12 -8.36
N GLY A 91 -4.73 0.77 -9.30
CA GLY A 91 -3.60 1.67 -9.29
C GLY A 91 -4.06 3.12 -9.25
N VAL A 92 -3.32 3.98 -8.52
CA VAL A 92 -3.44 5.44 -8.61
C VAL A 92 -2.07 6.09 -8.79
N PRO A 93 -1.96 7.27 -9.42
CA PRO A 93 -0.65 7.90 -9.63
C PRO A 93 0.09 8.25 -8.34
N VAL A 94 -0.67 8.61 -7.31
CA VAL A 94 -0.16 9.15 -6.06
C VAL A 94 -1.20 9.00 -4.96
N VAL A 95 -0.77 8.76 -3.72
CA VAL A 95 -1.66 8.79 -2.55
C VAL A 95 -1.01 9.53 -1.39
N ASP A 96 -1.81 10.26 -0.62
CA ASP A 96 -1.39 10.80 0.68
C ASP A 96 -1.78 9.79 1.77
N THR A 97 -0.79 9.19 2.42
CA THR A 97 -0.99 8.16 3.44
C THR A 97 -1.71 8.68 4.67
N ARG A 98 -1.69 10.00 4.91
CA ARG A 98 -2.41 10.63 6.02
C ARG A 98 -3.93 10.58 5.83
N LYS A 99 -4.41 10.29 4.62
CA LYS A 99 -5.84 10.10 4.32
C LYS A 99 -6.34 8.69 4.64
N ALA A 100 -5.46 7.79 5.08
CA ALA A 100 -5.85 6.45 5.50
C ALA A 100 -6.82 6.51 6.69
N LYS A 101 -7.74 5.54 6.75
CA LYS A 101 -8.71 5.37 7.83
C LYS A 101 -8.22 4.47 8.93
N ALA A 102 -7.28 3.59 8.62
CA ALA A 102 -6.62 2.70 9.58
C ALA A 102 -5.25 2.30 9.07
N ILE A 103 -4.37 1.96 10.01
CA ILE A 103 -3.07 1.37 9.74
C ILE A 103 -3.00 0.01 10.43
N PHE A 104 -2.52 -1.01 9.74
CA PHE A 104 -2.28 -2.33 10.30
C PHE A 104 -0.78 -2.62 10.30
N ILE A 105 -0.27 -3.17 11.40
CA ILE A 105 1.14 -3.53 11.56
C ILE A 105 1.28 -4.94 12.09
N GLN A 106 2.33 -5.65 11.71
CA GLN A 106 2.63 -6.98 12.26
C GLN A 106 3.50 -6.93 13.52
N ASN A 107 4.47 -6.00 13.56
CA ASN A 107 5.40 -5.88 14.69
C ASN A 107 4.94 -4.80 15.67
N ARG A 108 4.75 -5.16 16.94
CA ARG A 108 4.40 -4.24 18.03
C ARG A 108 5.41 -3.11 18.20
N GLU A 109 6.68 -3.35 17.91
CA GLU A 109 7.75 -2.33 18.01
C GLU A 109 7.54 -1.15 17.06
N LEU A 110 6.75 -1.34 15.99
CA LEU A 110 6.42 -0.27 15.04
C LEU A 110 5.32 0.67 15.57
N ILE A 111 4.60 0.33 16.64
CA ILE A 111 3.42 1.10 17.05
C ILE A 111 3.75 2.55 17.37
N ASN A 112 4.81 2.79 18.16
CA ASN A 112 5.22 4.14 18.56
C ASN A 112 5.77 4.93 17.37
N LYS A 113 6.52 4.24 16.49
CA LYS A 113 7.07 4.83 15.27
C LYS A 113 5.97 5.29 14.32
N ILE A 114 4.96 4.46 14.09
CA ILE A 114 3.81 4.79 13.25
C ILE A 114 2.94 5.86 13.90
N LYS A 115 2.68 5.78 15.21
CA LYS A 115 1.88 6.80 15.91
C LYS A 115 2.55 8.18 15.92
N ARG A 116 3.87 8.25 15.89
CA ARG A 116 4.59 9.52 15.72
C ARG A 116 4.32 10.16 14.35
N LEU A 117 4.22 9.36 13.29
CA LEU A 117 3.94 9.84 11.93
C LEU A 117 2.45 10.11 11.69
N TYR A 118 1.58 9.29 12.28
CA TYR A 118 0.12 9.30 12.10
C TYR A 118 -0.60 9.32 13.45
N PRO A 119 -0.52 10.42 14.21
CA PRO A 119 -1.07 10.46 15.57
C PRO A 119 -2.57 10.19 15.60
N GLN A 120 -3.30 10.70 14.60
CA GLN A 120 -4.76 10.65 14.54
C GLN A 120 -5.34 9.41 13.85
N ILE A 121 -4.51 8.57 13.23
CA ILE A 121 -5.00 7.38 12.52
C ILE A 121 -4.96 6.19 13.49
N PRO A 122 -6.05 5.39 13.61
CA PRO A 122 -6.03 4.20 14.44
C PRO A 122 -5.04 3.17 13.88
N VAL A 123 -4.27 2.55 14.78
CA VAL A 123 -3.24 1.56 14.45
C VAL A 123 -3.60 0.23 15.10
N PHE A 124 -3.72 -0.82 14.30
CA PHE A 124 -4.08 -2.16 14.74
C PHE A 124 -2.91 -3.13 14.57
N ILE A 125 -2.61 -3.91 15.61
CA ILE A 125 -1.59 -4.95 15.54
C ILE A 125 -2.24 -6.25 15.06
N MET A 126 -1.74 -6.78 13.96
CA MET A 126 -2.15 -8.06 13.39
C MET A 126 -1.17 -9.14 13.86
N VAL A 127 -1.57 -9.91 14.88
CA VAL A 127 -0.75 -11.03 15.37
C VAL A 127 -0.96 -12.21 14.45
N LYS A 128 0.13 -12.75 13.88
CA LYS A 128 0.12 -13.92 12.98
C LYS A 128 -0.47 -15.19 13.61
N LYS A 129 -0.68 -15.21 14.95
CA LYS A 129 -1.43 -16.27 15.67
C LYS A 129 -2.94 -16.08 15.51
N MET A 130 -3.42 -16.45 14.34
CA MET A 130 -4.70 -17.10 14.07
C MET A 130 -4.50 -17.68 12.67
N PHE A 131 -5.12 -18.80 12.33
CA PHE A 131 -5.11 -19.42 10.99
C PHE A 131 -4.02 -20.46 10.70
N SER A 132 -3.71 -21.31 11.68
CA SER A 132 -3.69 -22.76 11.42
C SER A 132 -5.12 -23.27 11.46
#